data_AF-A0A1Z4VM18-F1
#
_entry.id   AF-A0A1Z4VM18-F1
#
_cell.length_a   1.000
_cell.length_b   1.000
_cell.length_c   1.000
_cell.angle_alpha   90.00
_cell.angle_beta   90.00
_cell.angle_gamma   90.00
#
_symmetry.space_group_name_H-M   'P 1'
#
loop_
_entity.id
_entity.type
_entity.pdbx_description
1 polymer ?
#
loop_
_entity_poly.entity_id
_entity_poly.type
_entity_poly.pdbx_seq_one_letter_code
_entity_poly.pdbx_strand_id
1 'polypeptide(L)' 'MVESENMAVLPVAPTDDCIAPSIFTIPLQLLSYHVAVLKVTDVDQPRNLAKSVTVE' A
#
# COMPACT_ATOMS: atom_id res chain seq x y z
N MET A 1 -19.77 8.85 14.86
CA MET A 1 -18.40 8.35 15.15
C MET A 1 -17.62 9.53 15.66
N VAL A 2 -16.99 9.40 16.83
CA VAL A 2 -16.24 10.52 17.45
C VAL A 2 -14.95 10.70 16.65
N GLU A 3 -14.85 11.78 15.90
CA GLU A 3 -13.57 12.18 15.32
C GLU A 3 -12.65 12.57 16.48
N SER A 4 -11.61 11.76 16.68
CA SER A 4 -10.56 12.04 17.64
C SER A 4 -9.47 12.79 16.90
N GLU A 5 -8.91 13.87 17.47
CA GLU A 5 -7.96 14.77 16.77
C GLU A 5 -6.72 14.08 16.17
N ASN A 6 -6.42 12.83 16.56
CA ASN A 6 -5.30 12.03 16.05
C ASN A 6 -5.72 10.79 15.23
N MET A 7 -6.94 10.75 14.69
CA MET A 7 -7.43 9.59 13.92
C MET A 7 -7.77 9.98 12.48
N ALA A 8 -7.02 9.43 11.52
CA ALA A 8 -7.33 9.53 10.11
C ALA A 8 -8.06 8.26 9.65
N VAL A 9 -9.29 8.40 9.14
CA VAL A 9 -10.08 7.29 8.58
C VAL A 9 -10.13 7.42 7.06
N LEU A 10 -9.69 6.38 6.35
CA LEU A 10 -9.81 6.29 4.90
C LEU A 10 -10.99 5.38 4.55
N PRO A 11 -12.12 5.92 4.05
CA PRO A 11 -13.24 5.10 3.63
C PRO A 11 -12.88 4.28 2.40
N VAL A 12 -13.29 3.01 2.40
CA VAL A 12 -13.14 2.08 1.28
C VAL A 12 -14.54 1.71 0.77
N ALA A 13 -14.67 1.43 -0.53
CA ALA A 13 -15.93 1.03 -1.11
C ALA A 13 -16.47 -0.25 -0.41
N PRO A 14 -17.80 -0.37 -0.22
CA PRO A 14 -18.41 -1.63 0.22
C PRO A 14 -18.00 -2.77 -0.71
N THR A 15 -17.62 -3.91 -0.13
CA THR A 15 -17.08 -5.05 -0.86
C THR A 15 -17.47 -6.34 -0.15
N ASP A 16 -17.61 -7.44 -0.90
CA ASP A 16 -17.85 -8.76 -0.31
C ASP A 16 -16.63 -9.24 0.48
N ASP A 17 -16.88 -9.99 1.57
CA ASP A 17 -15.84 -10.52 2.46
C ASP A 17 -14.80 -11.37 1.73
N CYS A 18 -15.21 -12.06 0.66
CA CYS A 18 -14.34 -12.93 -0.13
C CYS A 18 -13.25 -12.16 -0.89
N ILE A 19 -13.49 -10.90 -1.25
CA ILE A 19 -12.55 -10.04 -1.99
C ILE A 19 -12.02 -8.88 -1.15
N ALA A 20 -12.56 -8.68 0.05
CA ALA A 20 -12.13 -7.64 0.98
C ALA A 20 -10.60 -7.60 1.17
N PRO A 21 -9.87 -8.72 1.37
CA PRO A 21 -8.42 -8.68 1.53
C PRO A 21 -7.71 -7.99 0.35
N SER A 22 -8.12 -8.28 -0.88
CA SER A 22 -7.55 -7.66 -2.08
C SER A 22 -7.86 -6.16 -2.15
N ILE A 23 -9.11 -5.76 -1.90
CA ILE A 23 -9.51 -4.35 -1.94
C ILE A 23 -8.75 -3.54 -0.89
N PHE A 24 -8.60 -4.07 0.33
CA PHE A 24 -7.88 -3.40 1.41
C PHE A 24 -6.35 -3.30 1.16
N THR A 25 -5.78 -4.10 0.26
CA THR A 25 -4.36 -3.96 -0.13
C THR A 25 -4.09 -2.76 -1.03
N ILE A 26 -5.08 -2.30 -1.81
CA ILE A 26 -4.89 -1.24 -2.80
C ILE A 26 -4.48 0.09 -2.15
N PRO A 27 -5.16 0.58 -1.09
CA PRO A 27 -4.73 1.79 -0.40
C PRO A 27 -3.31 1.70 0.18
N LEU A 28 -2.91 0.52 0.65
CA LEU A 28 -1.56 0.29 1.19
C LEU A 28 -0.49 0.31 0.09
N GLN A 29 -0.81 -0.23 -1.09
CA GLN A 29 0.06 -0.15 -2.27
C GLN A 29 0.25 1.30 -2.73
N LEU A 30 -0.84 2.08 -2.79
CA LEU A 30 -0.80 3.50 -3.12
C LEU A 30 -0.02 4.32 -2.08
N LEU A 31 -0.20 4.02 -0.79
CA LEU A 31 0.59 4.64 0.28
C LEU A 31 2.08 4.39 0.09
N SER A 32 2.47 3.14 -0.18
CA SER A 32 3.87 2.77 -0.46
C SER A 32 4.42 3.55 -1.65
N TYR A 33 3.67 3.60 -2.75
CA TYR A 33 4.05 4.35 -3.96
C TYR A 33 4.26 5.84 -3.66
N HIS A 34 3.28 6.50 -3.04
CA HIS A 34 3.38 7.94 -2.76
C HIS A 34 4.50 8.26 -1.78
N VAL A 35 4.72 7.44 -0.75
CA VAL A 35 5.86 7.60 0.16
C VAL A 35 7.18 7.45 -0.57
N ALA A 36 7.30 6.47 -1.48
CA ALA A 36 8.53 6.26 -2.25
C ALA A 36 8.82 7.42 -3.22
N VAL A 37 7.79 7.96 -3.88
CA VAL A 37 7.90 9.16 -4.72
C VAL A 37 8.33 10.38 -3.89
N LEU A 38 7.70 10.61 -2.74
CA LEU A 38 8.06 11.70 -1.83
C LEU A 38 9.50 11.58 -1.31
N LYS A 39 9.98 10.35 -1.10
CA LYS A 39 11.35 10.06 -0.68
C LYS A 39 12.36 10.08 -1.83
N VAL A 40 11.92 10.35 -3.07
CA VAL A 40 12.75 10.38 -4.27
C VAL A 40 13.54 9.07 -4.44
N THR A 41 12.85 7.94 -4.21
CA THR A 41 13.40 6.59 -4.41
C THR A 41 12.85 5.94 -5.67
N ASP A 42 13.64 5.11 -6.33
CA ASP A 42 13.21 4.31 -7.47
C ASP A 42 12.22 3.23 -7.01
N VAL A 43 10.97 3.35 -7.46
CA VAL A 43 9.88 2.43 -7.11
C VAL A 43 9.94 1.14 -7.95
N ASP A 44 10.43 1.25 -9.18
CA ASP A 44 10.50 0.12 -10.13
C ASP A 44 11.73 -0.75 -9.85
N GLN A 45 12.79 -0.16 -9.31
CA GLN A 45 14.04 -0.84 -8.95
C GLN A 45 14.43 -0.59 -7.49
N PRO A 46 13.72 -1.22 -6.52
CA PRO A 46 14.06 -1.06 -5.12
C PRO A 46 15.45 -1.60 -4.82
N ARG A 47 16.20 -0.87 -3.97
CA ARG A 47 17.57 -1.24 -3.59
C ARG A 47 17.62 -2.65 -3.01
N ASN A 48 18.66 -3.40 -3.36
CA ASN A 48 18.94 -4.76 -2.88
C ASN A 48 17.91 -5.83 -3.27
N LEU A 49 16.98 -5.54 -4.19
CA LEU A 49 15.99 -6.48 -4.65
C LEU A 49 16.13 -6.71 -6.15
N ALA A 50 15.74 -7.92 -6.55
CA ALA A 50 15.55 -8.31 -7.95
C ALA A 50 14.10 -8.77 -8.13
N LYS A 51 13.62 -8.75 -9.37
CA LYS A 51 12.25 -9.17 -9.69
C LYS A 51 11.95 -10.63 -9.32
N SER A 52 12.96 -11.49 -9.38
CA SER A 52 12.89 -12.90 -9.01
C SER A 52 14.27 -13.38 -8.61
N VAL A 53 14.35 -14.25 -7.61
CA VAL A 53 15.58 -14.93 -7.22
C VAL A 53 15.61 -16.28 -7.93
N THR A 54 16.66 -16.56 -8.70
CA THR A 54 16.77 -17.75 -9.56
C THR A 54 18.08 -18.53 -9.32
N VAL A 55 18.72 -18.36 -8.17
CA VAL A 55 19.91 -19.12 -7.79
C VAL A 55 19.59 -19.95 -6.54
N GLU A 56 20.11 -21.18 -6.51
CA GLU A 56 19.98 -22.14 -5.41
C GLU A 56 20.87 -21.78 -4.22
#